data_AF-A0A7C5XYM6-F1
#
_entry.id   AF-A0A7C5XYM6-F1
#
_cell.length_a   1.000
_cell.length_b   1.000
_cell.length_c   1.000
_cell.angle_alpha   90.00
_cell.angle_beta   90.00
_cell.angle_gamma   90.00
#
_symmetry.space_group_name_H-M   'P 1'
#
loop_
_entity.id
_entity.type
_entity.pdbx_description
1 polymer ?
#
loop_
_entity_poly.entity_id
_entity_poly.type
_entity_poly.pdbx_seq_one_letter_code
_entity_poly.pdbx_strand_id
1 'polypeptide(L)'
;MAQNMSSEYPFILIEEECERKNVDEHCFCLNLSQGYVSRGCEYCERCFVEHPYEKAYEKTYDLEHEIVIKDHMIFPSRSLEGFLVNKGVKIKYLILEGLGIDVIITEGSFVKKQDKIAYIYTGKREIRTIRSLLEGFVLYITELYGEFPYKTLIIFLEDINSLRKIMIK
;
A
#
# COMPACT_ATOMS: atom_id res chain seq x y z
N MET A 1 2.44 -27.60 3.96
CA MET A 1 3.68 -27.09 3.35
C MET A 1 3.48 -25.60 3.11
N ALA A 2 3.96 -24.75 4.02
CA ALA A 2 3.88 -23.29 3.85
C ALA A 2 4.92 -22.90 2.79
N GLN A 3 4.47 -22.72 1.54
CA GLN A 3 5.32 -22.15 0.50
C GLN A 3 5.56 -20.69 0.84
N ASN A 4 6.80 -20.21 0.72
CA ASN A 4 7.23 -18.84 0.97
C ASN A 4 6.23 -17.80 0.44
N MET A 5 5.46 -17.18 1.32
CA MET A 5 4.50 -16.12 0.96
C MET A 5 5.10 -14.71 1.09
N SER A 6 6.38 -14.57 1.48
CA SER A 6 7.08 -13.29 1.38
C SER A 6 7.46 -13.04 -0.08
N SER A 7 6.73 -12.15 -0.75
CA SER A 7 7.05 -11.71 -2.11
C SER A 7 8.29 -10.81 -2.10
N GLU A 8 9.08 -10.85 -3.18
CA GLU A 8 10.14 -9.88 -3.42
C GLU A 8 9.60 -8.46 -3.64
N TYR A 9 8.33 -8.35 -4.04
CA TYR A 9 7.63 -7.10 -4.29
C TYR A 9 6.53 -6.89 -3.25
N PRO A 10 6.18 -5.63 -2.93
CA PRO A 10 4.99 -5.40 -2.13
C PRO A 10 3.75 -5.93 -2.86
N PHE A 11 2.74 -6.34 -2.11
CA PHE A 11 1.45 -6.71 -2.69
C PHE A 11 0.31 -6.23 -1.81
N ILE A 12 -0.88 -6.20 -2.38
CA ILE A 12 -2.07 -5.62 -1.77
C ILE A 12 -3.26 -6.54 -1.95
N LEU A 13 -3.99 -6.72 -0.86
CA LEU A 13 -5.24 -7.46 -0.82
C LEU A 13 -6.38 -6.49 -0.60
N ILE A 14 -7.44 -6.56 -1.40
CA ILE A 14 -8.61 -5.66 -1.30
C ILE A 14 -9.83 -6.50 -0.93
N GLU A 15 -10.64 -6.03 0.02
CA GLU A 15 -11.88 -6.71 0.41
C GLU A 15 -12.87 -6.72 -0.76
N GLU A 16 -13.10 -7.90 -1.32
CA GLU A 16 -13.99 -8.15 -2.46
C GLU A 16 -14.53 -9.58 -2.39
N GLU A 17 -15.66 -9.83 -3.06
CA GLU A 17 -16.18 -11.19 -3.16
C GLU A 17 -15.24 -12.07 -4.00
N CYS A 18 -14.82 -13.21 -3.44
CA CYS A 18 -14.04 -14.19 -4.17
C CYS A 18 -14.95 -14.98 -5.12
N GLU A 19 -14.81 -14.79 -6.44
CA GLU A 19 -15.56 -15.56 -7.41
C GLU A 19 -15.13 -17.04 -7.39
N ARG A 20 -16.10 -17.96 -7.33
CA ARG A 20 -15.89 -19.42 -7.21
C ARG A 20 -15.00 -20.08 -8.27
N LYS A 21 -14.61 -19.37 -9.33
CA LYS A 21 -13.72 -19.88 -10.37
C LYS A 21 -12.23 -19.69 -10.06
N ASN A 22 -11.87 -18.83 -9.09
CA ASN A 22 -10.49 -18.43 -8.78
C ASN A 22 -10.14 -18.60 -7.28
N VAL A 23 -10.83 -19.50 -6.58
CA VAL A 23 -10.88 -19.56 -5.09
C VAL A 23 -9.53 -19.78 -4.43
N ASP A 24 -8.55 -20.35 -5.13
CA ASP A 24 -7.40 -20.96 -4.45
C ASP A 24 -6.09 -20.17 -4.56
N GLU A 25 -5.88 -19.35 -5.59
CA GLU A 25 -4.57 -18.71 -5.81
C GLU A 25 -4.50 -17.24 -5.35
N HIS A 26 -5.58 -16.47 -5.52
CA HIS A 26 -5.57 -15.02 -5.25
C HIS A 26 -6.55 -14.58 -4.17
N CYS A 27 -7.28 -15.52 -3.56
CA CYS A 27 -8.22 -15.21 -2.48
C CYS A 27 -7.60 -15.51 -1.12
N PHE A 28 -7.93 -14.66 -0.17
CA PHE A 28 -7.34 -14.63 1.15
C PHE A 28 -8.43 -14.41 2.20
N CYS A 29 -8.39 -15.25 3.22
CA CYS A 29 -9.30 -15.18 4.35
C CYS A 29 -8.65 -14.46 5.52
N LEU A 30 -9.30 -13.40 6.00
CA LEU A 30 -8.92 -12.72 7.22
C LEU A 30 -9.49 -13.45 8.45
N ASN A 31 -8.61 -13.86 9.37
CA ASN A 31 -8.99 -14.29 10.71
C ASN A 31 -8.62 -13.19 11.73
N LEU A 32 -9.56 -12.28 11.98
CA LEU A 32 -9.36 -11.13 12.87
C LEU A 32 -8.99 -11.55 14.30
N SER A 33 -9.63 -12.61 14.82
CA SER A 33 -9.40 -13.08 16.19
C SER A 33 -7.98 -13.59 16.41
N GLN A 34 -7.34 -14.10 15.35
CA GLN A 34 -6.01 -14.68 15.40
C GLN A 34 -4.94 -13.78 14.75
N GLY A 35 -5.33 -12.63 14.19
CA GLY A 35 -4.41 -11.62 13.66
C GLY A 35 -3.64 -12.07 12.41
N TYR A 36 -4.20 -13.00 11.63
CA TYR A 36 -3.56 -13.49 10.40
C TYR A 36 -4.50 -13.54 9.22
N VAL A 37 -3.91 -13.61 8.03
CA VAL A 37 -4.55 -13.90 6.76
C VAL A 37 -3.99 -15.20 6.19
N SER A 38 -4.84 -16.04 5.61
CA SER A 38 -4.45 -17.30 4.97
C SER A 38 -5.10 -17.44 3.60
N ARG A 39 -4.50 -18.21 2.69
CA ARG A 39 -5.10 -18.47 1.37
C ARG A 39 -6.46 -19.18 1.47
N GLY A 40 -7.31 -18.91 0.48
CA GLY A 40 -8.66 -19.46 0.37
C GLY A 40 -9.72 -18.58 1.03
N CYS A 41 -10.97 -18.86 0.70
CA CYS A 41 -12.13 -18.08 1.17
C CYS A 41 -13.34 -18.93 1.57
N GLU A 42 -13.17 -20.25 1.68
CA GLU A 42 -14.21 -21.14 2.17
C GLU A 42 -14.46 -20.90 3.67
N TYR A 43 -15.68 -20.46 4.01
CA TYR A 43 -16.11 -20.16 5.39
C TYR A 43 -15.34 -19.02 6.07
N CYS A 44 -15.04 -17.96 5.32
CA CYS A 44 -14.36 -16.79 5.86
C CYS A 44 -15.31 -15.69 6.35
N GLU A 45 -14.94 -14.98 7.41
CA GLU A 45 -15.64 -13.76 7.86
C GLU A 45 -15.54 -12.65 6.81
N ARG A 46 -14.33 -12.45 6.27
CA ARG A 46 -13.99 -11.38 5.34
C ARG A 46 -12.99 -11.87 4.31
N CYS A 47 -13.37 -11.77 3.05
CA CYS A 47 -12.59 -12.21 1.92
C CYS A 47 -11.85 -11.05 1.27
N PHE A 48 -10.58 -11.28 0.97
CA PHE A 48 -9.75 -10.34 0.25
C PHE A 48 -9.19 -11.00 -1.00
N VAL A 49 -9.06 -10.21 -2.05
CA VAL A 49 -8.50 -10.64 -3.34
C VAL A 49 -7.22 -9.87 -3.58
N GLU A 50 -6.19 -10.56 -4.06
CA GLU A 50 -4.95 -9.94 -4.50
C GLU A 50 -5.18 -9.12 -5.77
N HIS A 51 -4.72 -7.86 -5.78
CA HIS A 51 -4.75 -7.00 -6.97
C HIS A 51 -3.34 -6.59 -7.39
N PRO A 52 -3.12 -6.29 -8.68
CA PRO A 52 -1.87 -5.69 -9.14
C PRO A 52 -1.53 -4.47 -8.29
N TYR A 53 -0.35 -4.50 -7.67
CA TYR A 53 0.02 -3.51 -6.67
C TYR A 53 -0.07 -2.11 -7.24
N GLU A 54 0.43 -1.89 -8.45
CA GLU A 54 0.63 -0.59 -9.08
C GLU A 54 -0.66 0.23 -9.25
N LYS A 55 -1.79 -0.44 -9.47
CA LYS A 55 -3.10 0.18 -9.76
C LYS A 55 -4.12 0.05 -8.64
N ALA A 56 -3.77 -0.65 -7.56
CA ALA A 56 -4.72 -0.91 -6.49
C ALA A 56 -5.23 0.37 -5.82
N TYR A 57 -4.43 1.44 -5.84
CA TYR A 57 -4.82 2.74 -5.26
C TYR A 57 -6.12 3.29 -5.84
N GLU A 58 -6.40 3.03 -7.12
CA GLU A 58 -7.62 3.47 -7.82
C GLU A 58 -8.89 2.86 -7.22
N LYS A 59 -8.77 1.70 -6.56
CA LYS A 59 -9.89 0.99 -5.94
C LYS A 59 -10.00 1.23 -4.44
N THR A 60 -8.89 1.58 -3.79
CA THR A 60 -8.81 1.65 -2.32
C THR A 60 -8.91 3.06 -1.77
N TYR A 61 -8.58 4.10 -2.54
CA TYR A 61 -8.51 5.47 -2.03
C TYR A 61 -9.32 6.45 -2.88
N ASP A 62 -10.00 7.36 -2.20
CA ASP A 62 -10.49 8.62 -2.75
C ASP A 62 -9.41 9.68 -2.50
N LEU A 63 -8.65 10.05 -3.53
CA LEU A 63 -7.62 11.08 -3.38
C LEU A 63 -8.24 12.48 -3.29
N GLU A 64 -9.45 12.71 -3.82
CA GLU A 64 -10.13 14.01 -3.75
C GLU A 64 -10.65 14.28 -2.32
N HIS A 65 -11.22 13.26 -1.68
CA HIS A 65 -11.75 13.36 -0.32
C HIS A 65 -10.79 12.87 0.78
N GLU A 66 -9.59 12.45 0.38
CA GLU A 66 -8.51 11.94 1.23
C GLU A 66 -8.98 10.85 2.21
N ILE A 67 -9.64 9.82 1.67
CA ILE A 67 -10.24 8.76 2.48
C ILE A 67 -10.10 7.37 1.84
N VAL A 68 -9.99 6.35 2.68
CA VAL A 68 -10.03 4.95 2.22
C VAL A 68 -11.47 4.56 1.87
N ILE A 69 -11.70 4.07 0.64
CA ILE A 69 -13.04 3.67 0.15
C ILE A 69 -13.29 2.17 0.33
N LYS A 70 -12.22 1.36 0.35
CA LYS A 70 -12.29 -0.10 0.54
C LYS A 70 -11.27 -0.57 1.56
N ASP A 71 -11.67 -1.49 2.41
CA ASP A 71 -10.77 -2.18 3.32
C ASP A 71 -9.73 -2.95 2.51
N HIS A 72 -8.48 -2.85 2.92
CA HIS A 72 -7.38 -3.47 2.21
C HIS A 72 -6.22 -3.77 3.16
N MET A 73 -5.34 -4.66 2.73
CA MET A 73 -4.10 -4.99 3.42
C MET A 73 -2.92 -4.76 2.51
N ILE A 74 -1.88 -4.09 3.01
CA ILE A 74 -0.63 -3.92 2.28
C ILE A 74 0.46 -4.72 2.98
N PHE A 75 1.17 -5.53 2.21
CA PHE A 75 2.33 -6.28 2.65
C PHE A 75 3.57 -5.69 1.99
N PRO A 76 4.44 -5.01 2.75
CA PRO A 76 5.69 -4.51 2.22
C PRO A 76 6.56 -5.63 1.63
N SER A 77 7.44 -5.27 0.70
CA SER A 77 8.43 -6.19 0.12
C SER A 77 9.17 -6.96 1.21
N ARG A 78 9.28 -8.29 1.03
CA ARG A 78 9.99 -9.21 1.93
C ARG A 78 9.48 -9.19 3.38
N SER A 79 8.23 -8.76 3.61
CA SER A 79 7.56 -8.81 4.91
C SER A 79 6.48 -9.89 4.95
N LEU A 80 6.36 -10.57 6.10
CA LEU A 80 5.20 -11.41 6.43
C LEU A 80 4.14 -10.65 7.23
N GLU A 81 4.51 -9.48 7.77
CA GLU A 81 3.62 -8.56 8.43
C GLU A 81 3.10 -7.54 7.42
N GLY A 82 1.79 -7.37 7.36
CA GLY A 82 1.12 -6.34 6.60
C GLY A 82 0.23 -5.47 7.48
N PHE A 83 -0.37 -4.49 6.84
CA PHE A 83 -1.15 -3.45 7.49
C PHE A 83 -2.59 -3.50 6.97
N LEU A 84 -3.54 -3.92 7.82
CA LEU A 84 -4.96 -3.79 7.54
C LEU A 84 -5.40 -2.36 7.79
N VAL A 85 -6.00 -1.78 6.75
CA VAL A 85 -6.56 -0.43 6.76
C VAL A 85 -8.04 -0.53 6.42
N ASN A 86 -8.88 -0.03 7.31
CA ASN A 86 -10.32 -0.08 7.14
C ASN A 86 -10.82 1.11 6.32
N LYS A 87 -11.93 0.93 5.63
CA LYS A 87 -12.69 1.99 4.97
C LYS A 87 -13.05 3.10 5.95
N GLY A 88 -13.04 4.33 5.45
CA GLY A 88 -13.37 5.53 6.20
C GLY A 88 -12.19 6.15 6.94
N VAL A 89 -11.05 5.46 7.02
CA VAL A 89 -9.81 6.01 7.57
C VAL A 89 -9.33 7.17 6.69
N LYS A 90 -8.93 8.27 7.34
CA LYS A 90 -8.36 9.44 6.67
C LYS A 90 -6.93 9.18 6.25
N ILE A 91 -6.60 9.62 5.05
CA ILE A 91 -5.23 9.57 4.52
C ILE A 91 -4.74 10.99 4.23
N LYS A 92 -3.45 11.10 3.98
CA LYS A 92 -2.86 12.21 3.23
C LYS A 92 -2.01 11.64 2.12
N TYR A 93 -1.70 12.43 1.11
CA TYR A 93 -0.82 11.95 0.05
C TYR A 93 0.06 13.06 -0.50
N LEU A 94 1.16 12.64 -1.13
CA LEU A 94 2.02 13.50 -1.94
C LEU A 94 2.14 12.87 -3.33
N ILE A 95 2.14 13.72 -4.35
CA ILE A 95 2.55 13.34 -5.69
C ILE A 95 3.87 14.03 -5.96
N LEU A 96 4.90 13.23 -6.20
CA LEU A 96 6.20 13.68 -6.65
C LEU A 96 6.22 13.67 -8.18
N GLU A 97 6.89 14.63 -8.80
CA GLU A 97 6.94 14.76 -10.26
C GLU A 97 8.37 15.11 -10.72
N GLY A 98 8.88 14.41 -11.73
CA GLY A 98 10.19 14.71 -12.33
C GLY A 98 10.61 13.82 -13.48
N LEU A 99 11.80 14.06 -14.04
CA LEU A 99 12.34 13.23 -15.14
C LEU A 99 12.89 11.88 -14.68
N GLY A 100 13.03 11.73 -13.37
CA GLY A 100 13.32 10.50 -12.66
C GLY A 100 13.09 10.77 -11.19
N ILE A 101 12.56 9.78 -10.48
CA ILE A 101 12.24 9.89 -9.06
C ILE A 101 12.85 8.67 -8.36
N ASP A 102 13.66 8.93 -7.33
CA ASP A 102 14.23 7.91 -6.48
C ASP A 102 13.69 8.10 -5.06
N VAL A 103 12.70 7.29 -4.68
CA VAL A 103 12.08 7.33 -3.35
C VAL A 103 12.94 6.54 -2.37
N ILE A 104 13.33 7.17 -1.27
CA ILE A 104 14.27 6.60 -0.28
C ILE A 104 13.60 6.16 1.04
N ILE A 105 12.27 6.29 1.11
CA ILE A 105 11.42 5.76 2.18
C ILE A 105 10.71 4.50 1.71
N THR A 106 10.24 3.69 2.64
CA THR A 106 9.53 2.43 2.34
C THR A 106 8.16 2.40 3.01
N GLU A 107 7.24 1.61 2.48
CA GLU A 107 6.03 1.25 3.19
C GLU A 107 6.37 0.68 4.58
N GLY A 108 5.57 1.03 5.58
CA GLY A 108 5.84 0.65 6.96
C GLY A 108 6.70 1.63 7.77
N SER A 109 7.33 2.62 7.11
CA SER A 109 8.11 3.64 7.80
C SER A 109 7.25 4.79 8.31
N PHE A 110 7.65 5.42 9.41
CA PHE A 110 7.05 6.68 9.87
C PHE A 110 7.94 7.85 9.43
N VAL A 111 7.34 8.83 8.77
CA VAL A 111 8.02 10.00 8.23
C VAL A 111 7.56 11.23 8.98
N LYS A 112 8.50 12.10 9.38
CA LYS A 112 8.21 13.40 9.97
C LYS A 112 8.34 14.51 8.94
N LYS A 113 7.76 15.68 9.26
CA LYS A 113 7.99 16.90 8.48
C LYS A 113 9.49 17.17 8.35
N GLN A 114 9.91 17.58 7.16
CA GLN A 114 11.30 17.83 6.77
C GLN A 114 12.20 16.61 6.61
N ASP A 115 11.74 15.38 6.89
CA ASP A 115 12.52 14.19 6.56
C ASP A 115 12.73 14.07 5.05
N LYS A 116 13.90 13.59 4.64
CA LYS A 116 14.19 13.38 3.20
C LYS A 116 13.40 12.16 2.73
N ILE A 117 12.64 12.31 1.64
CA ILE A 117 11.76 11.24 1.14
C ILE A 117 12.13 10.78 -0.28
N ALA A 118 12.74 11.64 -1.08
CA ALA A 118 13.13 11.28 -2.44
C ALA A 118 14.23 12.19 -3.01
N TYR A 119 14.83 11.75 -4.10
CA TYR A 119 15.59 12.56 -5.03
C TYR A 119 14.85 12.68 -6.36
N ILE A 120 14.84 13.88 -6.94
CA ILE A 120 14.23 14.13 -8.25
C ILE A 120 15.27 14.63 -9.24
N TYR A 121 15.35 13.96 -10.39
CA TYR A 121 16.13 14.37 -11.55
C TYR A 121 15.33 15.39 -12.38
N THR A 122 15.96 16.52 -12.68
CA THR A 122 15.34 17.59 -13.47
C THR A 122 15.88 17.64 -14.90
N GLY A 123 15.16 18.34 -15.79
CA GLY A 123 15.59 18.58 -17.18
C GLY A 123 16.89 19.36 -17.34
N LYS A 124 17.42 19.95 -16.27
CA LYS A 124 18.69 20.69 -16.26
C LYS A 124 19.88 19.86 -15.75
N ARG A 125 19.72 18.53 -15.62
CA ARG A 125 20.71 17.62 -15.00
C ARG A 125 21.01 17.97 -13.52
N GLU A 126 20.09 18.66 -12.85
CA GLU A 126 20.16 18.89 -11.41
C GLU A 126 19.43 17.75 -10.67
N ILE A 127 19.97 17.33 -9.53
CA ILE A 127 19.29 16.47 -8.56
C ILE A 127 18.78 17.34 -7.43
N ARG A 128 17.49 17.24 -7.12
CA ARG A 128 16.87 17.93 -5.98
C ARG A 128 16.47 16.95 -4.91
N THR A 129 16.81 17.26 -3.66
CA THR A 129 16.32 16.51 -2.50
C THR A 129 14.92 16.99 -2.16
N ILE A 130 13.98 16.05 -2.10
CA ILE A 130 12.62 16.31 -1.65
C ILE A 130 12.52 15.93 -0.17
N ARG A 131 11.91 16.84 0.58
CA ARG A 131 11.60 16.64 2.00
C ARG A 131 10.11 16.59 2.20
N SER A 132 9.66 15.75 3.13
CA SER A 132 8.24 15.60 3.43
C SER A 132 7.66 16.91 3.97
N LEU A 133 6.51 17.30 3.43
CA LEU A 133 5.66 18.35 4.00
C LEU A 133 4.64 17.78 5.00
N LEU A 134 4.50 16.46 5.02
CA LEU A 134 3.56 15.70 5.83
C LEU A 134 4.29 14.97 6.96
N GLU A 135 3.52 14.59 7.96
CA GLU A 135 3.93 13.63 8.99
C GLU A 135 2.94 12.48 8.99
N GLY A 136 3.42 11.25 9.07
CA GLY A 136 2.55 10.08 9.09
C GLY A 136 3.27 8.78 8.76
N PHE A 137 2.51 7.71 8.87
CA PHE A 137 2.94 6.37 8.51
C PHE A 137 2.79 6.15 7.01
N VAL A 138 3.87 5.75 6.33
CA VAL A 138 3.89 5.49 4.90
C VAL A 138 3.17 4.18 4.63
N LEU A 139 1.98 4.29 4.04
CA LEU A 139 1.12 3.13 3.81
C LEU A 139 1.42 2.50 2.46
N TYR A 140 1.59 3.31 1.41
CA TYR A 140 1.60 2.84 0.03
C TYR A 140 2.42 3.79 -0.86
N ILE A 141 3.27 3.24 -1.72
CA ILE A 141 4.08 3.98 -2.70
C ILE A 141 3.87 3.35 -4.06
N THR A 142 3.51 4.12 -5.09
CA THR A 142 3.38 3.60 -6.47
C THR A 142 3.76 4.64 -7.52
N GLU A 143 4.22 4.17 -8.67
CA GLU A 143 4.40 5.00 -9.86
C GLU A 143 3.06 5.17 -10.60
N LEU A 144 2.75 6.40 -11.00
CA LEU A 144 1.61 6.71 -11.86
C LEU A 144 2.04 6.53 -13.32
N TYR A 145 1.96 5.28 -13.80
CA TYR A 145 2.42 4.89 -15.14
C TYR A 145 1.72 5.64 -16.28
N GLY A 146 2.48 5.91 -17.35
CA GLY A 146 1.96 6.54 -18.57
C GLY A 146 1.99 8.07 -18.55
N GLU A 147 2.47 8.68 -17.46
CA GLU A 147 2.63 10.11 -17.34
C GLU A 147 4.09 10.53 -17.56
N PHE A 148 4.30 11.57 -18.37
CA PHE A 148 5.60 12.26 -18.48
C PHE A 148 5.40 13.76 -18.20
N PRO A 149 6.16 14.37 -17.28
CA PRO A 149 7.19 13.78 -16.42
C PRO A 149 6.66 12.67 -15.50
N TYR A 150 7.55 11.75 -15.09
CA TYR A 150 7.20 10.62 -14.22
C TYR A 150 6.61 11.14 -12.91
N LYS A 151 5.62 10.40 -12.38
CA LYS A 151 4.99 10.73 -11.11
C LYS A 151 4.98 9.54 -10.16
N THR A 152 5.21 9.83 -8.88
CA THR A 152 5.12 8.85 -7.80
C THR A 152 4.13 9.33 -6.77
N LEU A 153 3.12 8.51 -6.49
CA LEU A 153 2.14 8.72 -5.43
C LEU A 153 2.65 8.06 -4.15
N ILE A 154 2.62 8.82 -3.05
CA ILE A 154 2.94 8.34 -1.71
C ILE A 154 1.75 8.64 -0.81
N ILE A 155 1.17 7.61 -0.20
CA ILE A 155 0.01 7.71 0.69
C ILE A 155 0.46 7.49 2.13
N PHE A 156 -0.02 8.36 3.01
CA PHE A 156 0.26 8.39 4.44
C PHE A 156 -1.02 8.18 5.25
N LEU A 157 -0.88 7.51 6.38
CA LEU A 157 -1.85 7.50 7.47
C LEU A 157 -1.41 8.48 8.56
N GLU A 158 -2.27 9.43 8.89
CA GLU A 158 -2.01 10.38 9.99
C GLU A 158 -2.18 9.72 11.36
N ASP A 159 -3.25 8.94 11.55
CA ASP A 159 -3.52 8.23 12.81
C ASP A 159 -3.07 6.76 12.74
N ILE A 160 -1.86 6.51 13.24
CA ILE A 160 -1.29 5.16 13.28
C ILE A 160 -2.10 4.19 14.16
N ASN A 161 -2.92 4.68 15.10
CA ASN A 161 -3.74 3.80 15.96
C ASN A 161 -4.89 3.14 15.18
N SER A 162 -5.24 3.67 14.01
CA SER A 162 -6.23 3.07 13.11
C SER A 162 -5.70 1.84 12.37
N LEU A 163 -4.38 1.65 12.36
CA LEU A 163 -3.70 0.57 11.65
C LEU A 163 -3.69 -0.71 12.48
N ARG A 164 -4.02 -1.84 11.87
CA ARG A 164 -3.88 -3.17 12.48
C ARG A 164 -2.83 -3.98 11.74
N LYS A 165 -1.85 -4.51 12.47
CA LYS A 165 -0.86 -5.44 11.91
C LYS A 165 -1.50 -6.81 11.72
N ILE A 166 -1.24 -7.43 10.57
CA ILE A 166 -1.75 -8.77 10.22
C ILE A 166 -0.61 -9.59 9.66
N MET A 167 -0.53 -10.86 10.07
CA MET A 167 0.47 -11.80 9.59
C MET A 167 -0.07 -12.64 8.45
N ILE A 168 0.77 -12.98 7.47
CA ILE A 168 0.45 -14.05 6.51
C ILE A 168 0.80 -15.41 7.13
N LYS A 169 -0.07 -16.39 6.94
CA LYS A 169 0.09 -17.77 7.42
C LYS A 169 0.04 -18.80 6.30
#